data_AF-A0A101WU28-F1
#
_entry.id   AF-A0A101WU28-F1
#
_cell.length_a   1.000
_cell.length_b   1.000
_cell.length_c   1.000
_cell.angle_alpha   90.00
_cell.angle_beta   90.00
_cell.angle_gamma   90.00
#
_symmetry.space_group_name_H-M   'P 1'
#
loop_
_entity.id
_entity.type
_entity.pdbx_description
1 polymer ?
#
loop_
_entity_poly.entity_id
_entity_poly.type
_entity_poly.pdbx_seq_one_letter_code
_entity_poly.pdbx_strand_id
1 'polypeptide(L)'
;MVEPVDAVVERSEPGEVEVEGKVVVRFSISDVRVAKVSHGFVVATGVNVVARFLKHPERVVGLCGPGVQHRAASFIVRRIASAVVRADGGEIIEIYVEPVAVGLADGFITPWGEPCVSLQTVTAWRTATAT
;
A
#
# COMPACT_ATOMS: atom_id res chain seq x y z
N MET A 1 13.77 21.19 -14.65
CA MET A 1 12.97 20.59 -15.73
C MET A 1 12.48 19.24 -15.23
N VAL A 2 11.22 18.88 -15.48
CA VAL A 2 10.66 17.57 -15.10
C VAL A 2 10.53 16.75 -16.36
N GLU A 3 11.18 15.61 -16.42
CA GLU A 3 11.20 14.74 -17.59
C GLU A 3 10.63 13.38 -17.20
N PRO A 4 9.51 12.92 -17.78
CA PRO A 4 9.06 11.54 -17.63
C PRO A 4 10.14 10.58 -18.10
N VAL A 5 10.32 9.48 -17.37
CA VAL A 5 11.28 8.43 -17.71
C VAL A 5 10.50 7.13 -17.82
N ASP A 6 10.71 6.38 -18.91
CA ASP A 6 10.12 5.06 -18.99
C ASP A 6 10.77 4.16 -17.94
N ALA A 7 9.92 3.37 -17.28
CA ALA A 7 10.28 2.62 -16.10
C ALA A 7 9.72 1.21 -16.24
N VAL A 8 10.60 0.21 -16.16
CA VAL A 8 10.22 -1.20 -16.25
C VAL A 8 10.30 -1.82 -14.87
N VAL A 9 9.20 -2.40 -14.41
CA VAL A 9 9.15 -3.15 -13.16
C VAL A 9 9.82 -4.51 -13.39
N GLU A 10 11.00 -4.72 -12.79
CA GLU A 10 11.75 -5.97 -12.91
C GLU A 10 11.24 -7.03 -11.94
N ARG A 11 10.88 -6.62 -10.73
CA ARG A 11 10.35 -7.48 -9.67
C ARG A 11 9.37 -6.70 -8.82
N SER A 12 8.31 -7.37 -8.37
CA SER A 12 7.36 -6.81 -7.41
C SER A 12 6.91 -7.88 -6.44
N GLU A 13 6.79 -7.51 -5.17
CA GLU A 13 6.23 -8.35 -4.11
C GLU A 13 5.05 -7.65 -3.44
N PRO A 14 3.91 -8.33 -3.25
CA PRO A 14 2.79 -7.76 -2.55
C PRO A 14 3.08 -7.67 -1.05
N GLY A 15 2.50 -6.66 -0.42
CA GLY A 15 2.45 -6.52 1.03
C GLY A 15 1.22 -7.20 1.61
N GLU A 16 1.30 -7.52 2.90
CA GLU A 16 0.23 -8.17 3.63
C GLU A 16 0.18 -7.65 5.06
N VAL A 17 -1.03 -7.32 5.50
CA VAL A 17 -1.34 -6.89 6.87
C VAL A 17 -2.49 -7.73 7.38
N GLU A 18 -2.42 -8.11 8.65
CA GLU A 18 -3.51 -8.72 9.38
C GLU A 18 -4.09 -7.72 10.37
N VAL A 19 -5.41 -7.60 10.42
CA VAL A 19 -6.12 -6.70 11.33
C VAL A 19 -6.88 -7.53 12.35
N GLU A 20 -6.45 -7.44 13.61
CA GLU A 20 -7.08 -8.07 14.78
C GLU A 20 -7.38 -9.58 14.63
N GLY A 21 -6.63 -10.32 13.80
CA GLY A 21 -6.89 -11.73 13.50
C GLY A 21 -8.20 -12.01 12.77
N LYS A 22 -8.84 -10.98 12.18
CA LYS A 22 -10.14 -11.07 11.53
C LYS A 22 -10.08 -10.84 10.02
N VAL A 23 -9.23 -9.91 9.58
CA VAL A 23 -9.11 -9.51 8.18
C VAL A 23 -7.67 -9.58 7.75
N VAL A 24 -7.45 -10.10 6.55
CA VAL A 24 -6.19 -9.95 5.83
C VAL A 24 -6.38 -8.92 4.73
N VAL A 25 -5.46 -7.96 4.71
CA VAL A 25 -5.38 -6.91 3.69
C VAL A 25 -4.12 -7.18 2.89
N ARG A 26 -4.30 -7.40 1.58
CA ARG A 26 -3.19 -7.52 0.62
C ARG A 26 -3.15 -6.29 -0.23
N PHE A 27 -1.95 -5.75 -0.43
CA PHE A 27 -1.75 -4.60 -1.30
C PHE A 27 -0.57 -4.83 -2.22
N SER A 28 -0.70 -4.39 -3.46
CA SER A 28 0.30 -4.60 -4.50
C SER A 28 0.48 -3.33 -5.31
N ILE A 29 1.72 -3.06 -5.72
CA ILE A 29 2.05 -1.97 -6.64
C ILE A 29 1.49 -2.35 -8.01
N SER A 30 0.59 -1.53 -8.56
CA SER A 30 -0.13 -1.79 -9.81
C SER A 30 0.33 -0.90 -10.97
N ASP A 31 0.90 0.26 -10.66
CA ASP A 31 1.49 1.19 -11.64
C ASP A 31 2.71 1.86 -10.98
N VAL A 32 3.74 2.16 -11.77
CA VAL A 32 4.87 2.97 -11.32
C VAL A 32 5.19 3.98 -12.40
N ARG A 33 5.24 5.26 -12.01
CA ARG A 33 5.67 6.35 -12.88
C ARG A 33 6.86 7.03 -12.25
N VAL A 34 7.90 7.21 -13.06
CA VAL A 34 9.14 7.86 -12.66
C VAL A 34 9.32 9.12 -13.50
N ALA A 35 9.70 10.21 -12.85
CA ALA A 35 10.14 11.42 -13.52
C ALA A 35 11.47 11.88 -12.94
N LYS A 36 12.38 12.35 -13.80
CA LYS A 36 13.63 12.97 -13.39
C LYS A 36 13.39 14.43 -13.07
N VAL A 37 13.86 14.88 -11.92
CA VAL A 37 13.76 16.27 -11.46
C VAL A 37 15.14 16.74 -11.04
N SER A 38 15.78 17.54 -11.90
CA SER A 38 17.16 17.99 -11.72
C SER A 38 18.13 16.82 -11.54
N HIS A 39 18.65 16.60 -10.33
CA HIS A 39 19.58 15.51 -10.00
C HIS A 39 18.92 14.32 -9.29
N GLY A 40 17.60 14.35 -9.10
CA GLY A 40 16.86 13.30 -8.40
C GLY A 40 15.69 12.77 -9.21
N PHE A 41 14.88 11.96 -8.54
CA PHE A 41 13.69 11.33 -9.11
C PHE A 41 12.44 11.70 -8.32
N VAL A 42 11.30 11.66 -8.98
CA VAL A 42 9.98 11.63 -8.37
C VAL A 42 9.35 10.31 -8.78
N VAL A 43 8.85 9.56 -7.80
CA VAL A 43 8.21 8.27 -8.00
C VAL A 43 6.77 8.39 -7.56
N ALA A 44 5.85 8.02 -8.45
CA ALA A 44 4.43 7.89 -8.16
C ALA A 44 4.01 6.44 -8.38
N THR A 45 3.23 5.89 -7.46
CA THR A 45 2.81 4.49 -7.47
C THR A 45 1.29 4.37 -7.43
N GLY A 46 0.75 3.53 -8.31
CA GLY A 46 -0.59 2.98 -8.14
C GLY A 46 -0.54 1.82 -7.16
N VAL A 47 -1.48 1.76 -6.22
CA VAL A 47 -1.58 0.65 -5.26
C VAL A 47 -2.97 0.04 -5.33
N ASN A 48 -3.03 -1.25 -5.62
CA ASN A 48 -4.26 -2.03 -5.52
C ASN A 48 -4.36 -2.62 -4.13
N VAL A 49 -5.51 -2.45 -3.47
CA VAL A 49 -5.77 -2.97 -2.12
C VAL A 49 -6.94 -3.93 -2.16
N VAL A 50 -6.78 -5.12 -1.58
CA VAL A 50 -7.81 -6.15 -1.45
C VAL A 50 -7.90 -6.60 0.00
N ALA A 51 -9.07 -6.45 0.61
CA ALA A 51 -9.35 -6.92 1.96
C ALA A 51 -10.24 -8.17 1.94
N ARG A 52 -9.94 -9.15 2.80
CA ARG A 52 -10.72 -10.39 2.93
C ARG A 52 -10.83 -10.80 4.40
N PHE A 53 -11.99 -11.32 4.78
CA PHE A 53 -12.17 -11.96 6.07
C PHE A 53 -11.40 -13.28 6.15
N LEU A 54 -10.79 -13.54 7.29
CA LEU A 54 -10.12 -14.81 7.60
C LEU A 54 -11.11 -15.94 7.93
N LYS A 55 -12.31 -15.59 8.42
CA LYS A 55 -13.39 -16.52 8.75
C LYS A 55 -14.70 -15.96 8.18
N HIS A 56 -15.58 -16.84 7.72
CA HIS A 56 -16.91 -16.42 7.27
C HIS A 56 -17.63 -15.69 8.41
N PRO A 57 -18.03 -14.41 8.22
CA PRO A 57 -18.88 -13.74 9.19
C PRO A 57 -20.27 -14.38 9.15
N GLU A 58 -20.77 -14.84 10.30
CA GLU A 58 -22.11 -15.45 10.41
C GLU A 58 -23.24 -14.47 10.03
N ARG A 59 -22.95 -13.16 10.05
CA ARG A 59 -23.78 -12.08 9.51
C ARG A 59 -22.88 -11.06 8.83
N VAL A 60 -23.14 -10.79 7.54
CA VAL A 60 -22.58 -9.61 6.85
C VAL A 60 -23.54 -8.46 7.08
N VAL A 61 -23.17 -7.53 7.94
CA VAL A 61 -23.76 -6.20 8.00
C VAL A 61 -22.57 -5.23 8.13
N GLY A 62 -22.70 -3.98 7.69
CA GLY A 62 -21.64 -2.97 7.80
C GLY A 62 -21.22 -2.38 6.46
N LEU A 63 -21.71 -1.16 6.19
CA LEU A 63 -21.31 -0.33 5.06
C LEU A 63 -20.44 0.81 5.60
N CYS A 64 -19.24 0.97 5.09
CA CYS A 64 -18.39 2.12 5.46
C CYS A 64 -18.99 3.37 4.83
N GLY A 65 -19.21 4.41 5.64
CA GLY A 65 -19.80 5.65 5.16
C GLY A 65 -19.46 6.84 6.06
N PRO A 66 -19.58 8.06 5.53
CA PRO A 66 -19.46 9.27 6.33
C PRO A 66 -20.39 9.23 7.56
N GLY A 67 -19.86 9.53 8.74
CA GLY A 67 -20.64 9.60 9.99
C GLY A 67 -20.72 8.31 10.81
N VAL A 68 -20.09 7.21 10.40
CA VAL A 68 -20.01 5.98 11.19
C VAL A 68 -18.92 6.10 12.26
N GLN A 69 -19.30 5.95 13.54
CA GLN A 69 -18.35 5.90 14.65
C GLN A 69 -17.44 4.67 14.52
N HIS A 70 -16.15 4.87 14.76
CA HIS A 70 -15.15 3.84 14.56
C HIS A 70 -14.08 3.89 15.65
N ARG A 71 -13.51 2.72 15.97
CA ARG A 71 -12.29 2.63 16.80
C ARG A 71 -11.08 2.33 15.92
N ALA A 72 -9.90 2.77 16.35
CA ALA A 72 -8.65 2.29 15.78
C ALA A 72 -8.52 0.77 15.99
N ALA A 73 -8.13 0.06 14.94
CA ALA A 73 -7.83 -1.36 14.98
C ALA A 73 -6.32 -1.59 15.09
N SER A 74 -5.90 -2.62 15.83
CA SER A 74 -4.52 -3.08 15.80
C SER A 74 -4.27 -3.87 14.51
N PHE A 75 -3.07 -3.69 13.96
CA PHE A 75 -2.64 -4.36 12.76
C PHE A 75 -1.27 -4.98 12.99
N ILE A 76 -1.04 -6.10 12.33
CA ILE A 76 0.23 -6.81 12.28
C ILE A 76 0.69 -6.75 10.83
N VAL A 77 1.77 -6.00 10.59
CA VAL A 77 2.41 -5.97 9.27
C VAL A 77 3.13 -7.31 9.09
N ARG A 78 2.60 -8.16 8.18
CA ARG A 78 3.23 -9.44 7.84
C ARG A 78 4.31 -9.25 6.79
N ARG A 79 4.07 -8.35 5.83
CA ARG A 79 4.99 -8.03 4.73
C ARG A 79 4.72 -6.63 4.18
N ILE A 80 5.79 -5.92 3.80
CA ILE A 80 5.72 -4.63 3.10
C ILE A 80 5.72 -4.91 1.59
N ALA A 81 4.94 -4.16 0.81
CA ALA A 81 4.97 -4.29 -0.64
C ALA A 81 6.23 -3.62 -1.18
N SER A 82 6.90 -4.25 -2.14
CA SER A 82 8.11 -3.70 -2.75
C SER A 82 8.13 -3.90 -4.25
N ALA A 83 8.83 -3.00 -4.94
CA ALA A 83 9.13 -3.16 -6.36
C ALA A 83 10.56 -2.72 -6.67
N VAL A 84 11.19 -3.39 -7.61
CA VAL A 84 12.47 -2.97 -8.21
C VAL A 84 12.17 -2.53 -9.62
N VAL A 85 12.57 -1.31 -9.93
CA VAL A 85 12.25 -0.65 -11.20
C VAL A 85 13.53 -0.16 -11.85
N ARG A 86 13.70 -0.47 -13.14
CA ARG A 86 14.78 0.07 -13.96
C ARG A 86 14.25 1.27 -14.73
N ALA A 87 14.89 2.42 -14.54
CA ALA A 87 14.66 3.61 -15.36
C ALA A 87 15.54 3.55 -16.61
N ASP A 88 15.11 4.15 -17.73
CA ASP A 88 15.83 4.14 -19.01
C ASP A 88 17.30 4.63 -18.96
N GLY A 89 17.68 5.42 -17.96
CA GLY A 89 19.07 5.84 -17.72
C GLY A 89 19.96 4.76 -17.12
N GLY A 90 19.42 3.55 -16.87
CA GLY A 90 20.13 2.42 -16.27
C GLY A 90 20.08 2.42 -14.74
N GLU A 91 19.47 3.42 -14.11
CA GLU A 91 19.33 3.49 -12.66
C GLU A 91 18.31 2.47 -12.14
N ILE A 92 18.62 1.86 -11.00
CA ILE A 92 17.73 0.93 -10.30
C ILE A 92 17.09 1.68 -9.14
N ILE A 93 15.76 1.65 -9.08
CA ILE A 93 14.96 2.28 -8.03
C ILE A 93 14.22 1.18 -7.26
N GLU A 94 14.50 1.10 -5.97
CA GLU A 94 13.79 0.21 -5.05
C GLU A 94 12.68 1.00 -4.37
N ILE A 95 11.45 0.53 -4.53
CA ILE A 95 10.23 1.13 -4.03
C ILE A 95 9.70 0.26 -2.90
N TYR A 96 9.28 0.91 -1.82
CA TYR A 96 8.63 0.30 -0.67
C TYR A 96 7.32 1.03 -0.42
N VAL A 97 6.24 0.26 -0.32
CA VAL A 97 4.92 0.78 0.03
C VAL A 97 4.56 0.22 1.39
N GLU A 98 4.53 1.09 2.39
CA GLU A 98 4.17 0.75 3.75
C GLU A 98 2.73 1.18 4.06
N PRO A 99 1.96 0.35 4.78
CA PRO A 99 0.66 0.75 5.30
C PRO A 99 0.88 1.78 6.42
N VAL A 100 0.22 2.94 6.33
CA VAL A 100 0.32 3.95 7.40
C VAL A 100 -0.65 3.61 8.52
N ALA A 101 -0.07 3.33 9.67
CA ALA A 101 -0.72 2.96 10.91
C ALA A 101 -1.53 4.06 11.64
N VAL A 102 -1.36 5.33 11.27
CA VAL A 102 -1.66 6.44 12.20
C VAL A 102 -2.79 7.31 11.67
N GLY A 103 -3.97 7.23 12.30
CA GLY A 103 -5.04 8.24 12.21
C GLY A 103 -5.67 8.49 10.82
N LEU A 104 -5.29 7.71 9.82
CA LEU A 104 -5.60 7.93 8.40
C LEU A 104 -5.85 6.62 7.63
N ALA A 105 -5.40 5.47 8.16
CA ALA A 105 -5.98 4.19 7.79
C ALA A 105 -7.33 4.06 8.52
N ASP A 106 -8.40 4.34 7.79
CA ASP A 106 -9.79 4.06 8.15
C ASP A 106 -10.05 2.52 8.20
N GLY A 107 -9.18 1.77 8.87
CA GLY A 107 -9.35 0.39 9.26
C GLY A 107 -10.28 0.35 10.47
N PHE A 108 -11.58 0.41 10.21
CA PHE A 108 -12.61 0.48 11.22
C PHE A 108 -13.20 -0.89 11.49
N ILE A 109 -13.20 -1.30 12.75
CA ILE A 109 -14.20 -2.23 13.23
C ILE A 109 -15.38 -1.35 13.67
N THR A 110 -16.54 -1.49 13.04
CA THR A 110 -17.77 -0.80 13.48
C THR A 110 -18.10 -1.21 14.92
N PRO A 111 -18.94 -0.47 15.65
CA PRO A 111 -19.37 -0.85 17.00
C PRO A 111 -20.03 -2.24 17.07
N TRP A 112 -20.43 -2.80 15.92
CA TRP A 112 -21.06 -4.11 15.78
C TRP A 112 -20.09 -5.23 15.36
N GLY A 113 -18.79 -4.94 15.25
CA GLY A 113 -17.75 -5.96 15.01
C GLY A 113 -17.42 -6.20 13.54
N GLU A 114 -17.90 -5.35 12.64
CA GLU A 114 -17.82 -5.50 11.19
C GLU A 114 -16.57 -4.77 10.67
N PRO A 115 -15.73 -5.38 9.82
CA PRO A 115 -14.54 -4.73 9.31
C PRO A 115 -14.86 -3.90 8.08
N CYS A 116 -14.66 -2.60 8.24
CA CYS A 116 -14.44 -1.63 7.20
C CYS A 116 -12.93 -1.41 7.07
N VAL A 117 -12.37 -1.58 5.88
CA VAL A 117 -10.94 -1.32 5.67
C VAL A 117 -10.81 -0.23 4.62
N SER A 118 -10.41 0.96 5.05
CA SER A 118 -9.74 1.92 4.20
C SER A 118 -8.29 2.05 4.67
N LEU A 119 -7.38 1.80 3.74
CA LEU A 119 -5.95 1.72 3.99
C LEU A 119 -5.29 2.89 3.29
N GLN A 120 -4.59 3.72 4.05
CA GLN A 120 -3.65 4.67 3.47
C GLN A 120 -2.27 4.06 3.41
N THR A 121 -1.55 4.40 2.35
CA THR A 121 -0.20 3.91 2.11
C THR A 121 0.74 5.09 1.96
N VAL A 122 1.98 4.89 2.41
CA VAL A 122 3.09 5.79 2.11
C VAL A 122 4.04 5.05 1.19
N THR A 123 4.45 5.74 0.13
CA THR A 123 5.45 5.25 -0.80
C THR A 123 6.78 5.90 -0.46
N ALA A 124 7.76 5.07 -0.14
CA ALA A 124 9.15 5.44 -0.01
C ALA A 124 9.95 4.78 -1.15
N TRP A 125 11.06 5.39 -1.54
CA TRP A 125 11.93 4.83 -2.56
C TRP A 125 13.39 5.22 -2.29
N ARG A 126 14.31 4.41 -2.83
CA ARG A 126 15.75 4.72 -2.88
C ARG A 126 16.33 4.31 -4.22
N THR A 127 17.32 5.05 -4.69
CA THR A 127 18.14 4.67 -5.84
C THR A 127 19.25 3.74 -5.38
N ALA A 128 19.39 2.58 -6.02
CA ALA A 128 20.52 1.69 -5.86
C ALA A 128 21.47 1.86 -7.05
N THR A 129 22.74 2.16 -6.79
CA THR A 129 23.79 2.04 -7.80
C THR A 129 24.22 0.59 -7.88
N ALA A 130 24.16 0.00 -9.08
CA ALA A 130 24.83 -1.28 -9.33
C ALA A 130 26.33 -1.11 -9.05
N THR A 131 26.84 -1.81 -8.04
CA THR A 131 28.28 -1.98 -7.80
C THR A 131 28.86 -3.01 -8.75
#